data_AF-A0A2V8Q7R7-F1
#
_entry.id   AF-A0A2V8Q7R7-F1
#
_cell.length_a   1.000
_cell.length_b   1.000
_cell.length_c   1.000
_cell.angle_alpha   90.00
_cell.angle_beta   90.00
_cell.angle_gamma   90.00
#
_symmetry.space_group_name_H-M   'P 1'
#
loop_
_entity.id
_entity.type
_entity.pdbx_description
1 polymer ?
#
loop_
_entity_poly.entity_id
_entity_poly.type
_entity_poly.pdbx_seq_one_letter_code
_entity_poly.pdbx_strand_id
1 'polypeptide(L)' 'SFINDVIGFVIIAFVIFLIVKSVNRLYKDPPPPPNTKDCQYCLTAIPLAASKCAACCSQV' A
#
# COMPACT_ATOMS: atom_id res chain seq x y z
N SER A 1 -38.37 22.29 -4.91
CA SER A 1 -38.97 20.99 -4.53
C SER A 1 -37.90 20.22 -3.78
N PHE A 2 -37.82 20.41 -2.47
CA PHE A 2 -36.64 20.09 -1.66
C PHE A 2 -36.22 18.61 -1.73
N ILE A 3 -37.20 17.69 -1.77
CA ILE A 3 -36.94 16.25 -1.80
C ILE A 3 -36.26 15.82 -3.11
N ASN A 4 -36.58 16.44 -4.24
CA ASN A 4 -35.98 16.09 -5.52
C ASN A 4 -34.50 16.51 -5.57
N ASP A 5 -34.19 17.69 -5.02
CA ASP A 5 -32.81 18.18 -4.89
C ASP A 5 -31.96 17.26 -3.99
N VAL A 6 -32.53 16.79 -2.88
CA VAL A 6 -31.85 15.83 -1.98
C VAL A 6 -31.60 14.49 -2.67
N ILE A 7 -32.58 13.97 -3.40
CA ILE A 7 -32.44 12.70 -4.15
C ILE A 7 -31.35 12.85 -5.22
N GLY A 8 -31.35 13.95 -5.97
CA GLY A 8 -30.31 14.24 -6.96
C GLY A 8 -28.91 14.30 -6.36
N PHE A 9 -28.76 14.99 -5.23
CA PHE A 9 -27.48 15.07 -4.52
C PHE A 9 -26.97 13.71 -4.07
N VAL A 10 -27.84 12.86 -3.50
CA VAL A 10 -27.47 11.51 -3.04
C VAL A 10 -27.03 10.62 -4.21
N ILE A 11 -27.72 10.68 -5.35
CA ILE A 11 -27.35 9.91 -6.55
C ILE A 11 -25.97 10.32 -7.05
N ILE A 12 -25.72 11.63 -7.18
CA ILE A 12 -24.42 12.14 -7.66
C ILE A 12 -23.29 11.76 -6.69
N ALA A 13 -23.50 11.94 -5.38
CA ALA A 13 -22.54 11.54 -4.35
C ALA A 13 -22.22 10.03 -4.41
N PHE A 14 -23.24 9.19 -4.61
CA PHE A 14 -23.09 7.76 -4.75
C PHE A 14 -22.30 7.37 -6.01
N VAL A 15 -22.57 8.01 -7.15
CA VAL A 15 -21.83 7.78 -8.40
C VAL A 15 -20.35 8.19 -8.25
N ILE A 16 -20.07 9.36 -7.69
CA ILE A 16 -18.69 9.83 -7.46
C ILE A 16 -17.97 8.87 -6.50
N PHE A 17 -18.62 8.42 -5.43
CA PHE A 17 -18.06 7.47 -4.48
C PHE A 17 -17.66 6.14 -5.15
N LEU A 18 -18.53 5.60 -6.01
CA LEU A 18 -18.23 4.37 -6.75
C LEU A 18 -17.04 4.55 -7.71
N ILE A 19 -16.94 5.70 -8.38
CA ILE A 19 -15.81 6.01 -9.27
C ILE A 19 -14.51 6.05 -8.47
N VAL A 20 -14.44 6.82 -7.38
CA VAL A 20 -13.24 6.94 -6.54
C VAL A 20 -12.83 5.57 -5.97
N LYS A 21 -13.79 4.77 -5.49
CA LYS A 21 -13.52 3.42 -5.00
C LYS A 21 -12.98 2.49 -6.08
N SER A 22 -13.52 2.57 -7.29
CA SER A 22 -13.06 1.77 -8.43
C SER A 22 -11.64 2.16 -8.85
N VAL A 23 -11.37 3.46 -8.92
CA VAL A 23 -10.05 4.01 -9.22
C VAL A 23 -9.04 3.58 -8.14
N ASN A 24 -9.31 3.78 -6.85
CA ASN A 24 -8.40 3.34 -5.78
C ASN A 24 -8.17 1.82 -5.74
N ARG A 25 -9.14 1.02 -6.19
CA ARG A 25 -8.97 -0.43 -6.30
C ARG A 25 -8.06 -0.82 -7.48
N LEU A 26 -8.11 -0.05 -8.56
CA LEU A 26 -7.32 -0.30 -9.77
C LEU A 26 -5.90 0.26 -9.65
N TYR A 27 -5.76 1.44 -9.03
CA TYR A 27 -4.49 2.06 -8.64
C TYR A 27 -4.06 1.59 -7.25
N LYS A 28 -4.14 0.29 -6.99
CA LYS A 28 -3.52 -0.28 -5.81
C LYS A 28 -2.02 -0.22 -6.05
N ASP A 29 -1.33 0.69 -5.37
CA ASP A 29 0.13 0.78 -5.44
C ASP A 29 0.71 -0.64 -5.29
N PRO A 30 1.62 -1.06 -6.18
CA PRO A 30 2.27 -2.34 -6.04
C PRO A 30 2.85 -2.44 -4.62
N PRO A 31 2.74 -3.61 -3.95
CA PRO A 31 3.29 -3.76 -2.62
C PRO A 31 4.74 -3.27 -2.64
N PRO A 32 5.16 -2.45 -1.66
CA PRO A 32 6.49 -1.88 -1.65
C PRO A 32 7.51 -2.99 -1.86
N PRO A 33 8.55 -2.75 -2.68
CA PRO A 33 9.56 -3.77 -2.96
C PRO A 33 10.07 -4.34 -1.63
N PRO A 34 10.37 -5.65 -1.58
CA PRO A 34 10.80 -6.29 -0.35
C PRO A 34 12.04 -5.56 0.19
N ASN A 35 11.87 -4.85 1.30
CA ASN A 35 12.92 -4.04 1.92
C ASN A 35 13.97 -4.88 2.65
N THR A 36 13.88 -6.21 2.56
CA THR A 36 14.67 -7.17 3.32
C THR A 36 15.35 -8.18 2.40
N LYS A 37 16.64 -8.43 2.64
CA LYS A 37 17.46 -9.52 2.06
C LYS A 37 17.82 -10.53 3.15
N ASP A 38 18.02 -11.80 2.78
CA ASP A 38 18.53 -12.80 3.70
C ASP A 38 20.06 -12.73 3.81
N CYS A 39 20.56 -12.87 5.03
CA CYS A 39 21.99 -12.97 5.29
C CYS A 39 22.57 -14.28 4.76
N GLN A 40 23.70 -14.22 4.02
CA GLN A 40 24.40 -15.41 3.51
C GLN A 40 25.00 -16.31 4.62
N TYR A 41 25.19 -15.76 5.83
CA TYR A 41 25.88 -16.46 6.92
C TYR A 41 24.91 -17.06 7.95
N CYS A 42 23.84 -16.34 8.27
CA CYS A 42 22.92 -16.71 9.35
C CYS A 42 21.45 -16.79 8.92
N LEU A 43 21.15 -16.63 7.61
CA LEU A 43 19.81 -16.77 7.01
C LEU A 43 18.74 -15.87 7.67
N THR A 44 19.16 -14.83 8.37
CA THR A 44 18.26 -13.88 9.03
C THR A 44 17.86 -12.81 8.02
N ALA A 45 16.62 -12.34 8.06
CA ALA A 45 16.14 -11.23 7.24
C ALA A 45 16.71 -9.89 7.73
N ILE A 46 17.36 -9.13 6.85
CA ILE A 46 18.07 -7.88 7.15
C ILE A 46 17.64 -6.80 6.14
N PRO A 47 17.50 -5.52 6.52
CA PRO A 47 17.26 -4.45 5.56
C PRO A 47 18.30 -4.40 4.42
N LEU A 48 17.85 -4.08 3.20
CA LEU A 48 18.72 -3.97 2.01
C LEU A 48 19.91 -3.02 2.20
N ALA A 49 19.71 -1.93 2.95
CA ALA A 49 20.72 -0.92 3.22
C ALA A 49 21.73 -1.31 4.32
N ALA A 50 21.59 -2.48 4.95
CA ALA A 50 22.51 -2.90 5.99
C ALA A 50 23.88 -3.26 5.40
N SER A 51 24.93 -2.73 6.03
CA SER A 51 26.33 -3.07 5.78
C SER A 51 26.88 -4.14 6.74
N LYS A 52 26.17 -4.38 7.86
CA LYS A 52 26.50 -5.37 8.89
C LYS A 52 25.22 -6.09 9.33
N CYS A 53 25.30 -7.41 9.52
CA CYS A 53 24.20 -8.19 10.08
C CYS A 53 24.07 -7.95 11.59
N ALA A 54 22.87 -7.67 12.09
CA ALA A 54 22.61 -7.51 13.52
C ALA A 54 22.66 -8.84 14.32
N ALA A 55 22.39 -9.97 13.66
CA ALA A 55 22.34 -11.28 14.32
C ALA A 55 23.71 -11.95 14.46
N CYS A 56 24.57 -11.83 13.44
CA CYS A 56 25.88 -12.51 13.43
C CYS A 56 27.08 -11.55 13.32
N CYS A 57 26.85 -10.24 13.28
CA CYS A 57 27.89 -9.21 13.14
C CYS A 57 28.75 -9.33 11.88
N SER A 58 28.40 -10.22 10.94
CA SER A 58 29.10 -10.39 9.68
C SER A 58 28.82 -9.20 8.74
N GLN A 59 29.75 -8.94 7.83
CA GLN A 59 29.50 -8.04 6.71
C GLN A 59 28.47 -8.69 5.76
N VAL A 60 27.50 -7.91 5.27
CA VAL A 60 26.35 -8.38 4.45
C VAL A 60 26.23 -7.65 3.12
#